data_AF-A0A7J8U978-F1
#
_entry.id   AF-A0A7J8U978-F1
#
_cell.length_a   1.000
_cell.length_b   1.000
_cell.length_c   1.000
_cell.angle_alpha   90.00
_cell.angle_beta   90.00
_cell.angle_gamma   90.00
#
_symmetry.space_group_name_H-M   'P 1'
#
loop_
_entity.id
_entity.type
_entity.pdbx_description
1 polymer ?
#
loop_
_entity_poly.entity_id
_entity_poly.type
_entity_poly.pdbx_seq_one_letter_code
_entity_poly.pdbx_strand_id
1 'polypeptide(L)'
;MGLSGHNNSVSDEAGIAIIKHAFERGITHFDTADMYGPKTNEILVGKVQLATKFGVESMGPGGPVINGTPEFVRSSLEASLQRLDVDYIDLYYIIRVDHKTPIED
;
A
#
# COMPACT_ATOMS: atom_id res chain seq x y z
N MET A 1 -6.24 11.79 5.13
CA MET A 1 -7.44 10.95 5.33
C MET A 1 -7.17 9.52 4.85
N GLY A 2 -6.89 8.60 5.79
CA GLY A 2 -6.79 7.16 5.51
C GLY A 2 -5.99 6.37 6.56
N LEU A 3 -6.68 5.49 7.31
CA LEU A 3 -6.17 4.39 8.16
C LEU A 3 -7.36 3.45 8.46
N SER A 4 -8.15 2.96 7.51
CA SER A 4 -7.82 2.39 6.20
C SER A 4 -9.11 2.28 5.34
N GLY A 5 -8.97 1.92 4.06
CA GLY A 5 -10.10 1.56 3.18
C GLY A 5 -10.98 2.72 2.69
N HIS A 6 -11.64 2.53 1.53
CA HIS A 6 -12.32 3.61 0.78
C HIS A 6 -13.42 4.36 1.56
N ASN A 7 -14.01 3.78 2.60
CA ASN A 7 -15.31 4.23 3.13
C ASN A 7 -15.33 4.76 4.56
N ASN A 8 -14.23 4.81 5.33
CA ASN A 8 -14.23 5.35 6.71
C ASN A 8 -12.86 5.89 7.12
N SER A 9 -12.48 7.06 6.58
CA SER A 9 -11.19 7.68 6.87
C SER A 9 -11.18 8.34 8.25
N VAL A 10 -10.08 8.19 8.99
CA VAL A 10 -9.76 8.99 10.18
C VAL A 10 -8.89 10.20 9.81
N SER A 11 -8.76 11.16 10.72
CA SER A 11 -7.78 12.25 10.57
C SER A 11 -6.35 11.70 10.60
N ASP A 12 -5.41 12.43 10.03
CA ASP A 12 -4.01 12.02 9.97
C ASP A 12 -3.41 11.97 11.39
N GLU A 13 -3.80 12.88 12.29
CA GLU A 13 -3.37 12.88 13.70
C GLU A 13 -3.83 11.60 14.42
N ALA A 14 -5.09 11.20 14.22
CA ALA A 14 -5.62 9.97 14.78
C ALA A 14 -4.92 8.74 14.20
N GLY A 15 -4.65 8.72 12.89
CA GLY A 15 -3.90 7.66 12.23
C GLY A 15 -2.48 7.50 12.81
N ILE A 16 -1.75 8.61 12.94
CA ILE A 16 -0.41 8.65 13.52
C ILE A 16 -0.43 8.17 14.98
N ALA A 17 -1.42 8.60 15.77
CA ALA A 17 -1.55 8.19 17.17
C ALA A 17 -1.75 6.67 17.31
N ILE A 18 -2.57 6.06 16.44
CA ILE A 18 -2.80 4.62 16.42
C ILE A 18 -1.51 3.86 16.06
N ILE A 19 -0.80 4.30 15.02
CA ILE A 19 0.45 3.67 14.58
C ILE A 19 1.49 3.74 15.70
N LYS A 20 1.67 4.90 16.32
CA LYS A 20 2.59 5.08 17.46
C LYS A 20 2.22 4.17 18.62
N HIS A 21 0.94 4.10 18.98
CA HIS A 21 0.48 3.24 20.07
C HIS A 21 0.77 1.76 19.80
N ALA A 22 0.53 1.29 18.57
CA ALA A 22 0.85 -0.08 18.17
C ALA A 22 2.35 -0.36 18.29
N PHE A 23 3.18 0.57 17.80
CA PHE A 23 4.64 0.45 17.85
C PHE A 23 5.17 0.40 19.29
N GLU A 24 4.67 1.27 20.18
CA GLU A 24 5.01 1.29 21.61
C GLU A 24 4.67 -0.03 22.34
N ARG A 25 3.74 -0.83 21.79
CA ARG A 25 3.34 -2.14 22.29
C ARG A 25 4.17 -3.29 21.69
N GLY A 26 5.16 -2.99 20.86
CA GLY A 26 6.03 -3.97 20.22
C GLY A 26 5.52 -4.53 18.89
N ILE A 27 4.45 -3.94 18.31
CA ILE A 27 4.02 -4.29 16.96
C ILE A 27 4.99 -3.65 15.97
N THR A 28 5.67 -4.47 15.16
CA THR A 28 6.65 -3.99 14.17
C THR A 28 6.20 -4.16 12.73
N HIS A 29 5.23 -5.04 12.45
CA HIS A 29 4.72 -5.32 11.11
C HIS A 29 3.45 -4.52 10.81
N PHE A 30 3.53 -3.60 9.84
CA PHE A 30 2.41 -2.77 9.42
C PHE A 30 2.09 -3.01 7.94
N ASP A 31 0.86 -3.46 7.69
CA ASP A 31 0.35 -3.79 6.37
C ASP A 31 -0.50 -2.64 5.79
N THR A 32 -0.15 -2.19 4.59
CA THR A 32 -0.85 -1.12 3.86
C THR A 32 -0.96 -1.47 2.37
N ALA A 33 -1.47 -0.56 1.53
CA ALA A 33 -1.51 -0.71 0.08
C ALA A 33 -1.63 0.65 -0.61
N ASP A 34 -1.13 0.74 -1.84
CA ASP A 34 -1.27 1.91 -2.73
C ASP A 34 -2.72 2.39 -2.87
N MET A 35 -3.67 1.46 -2.87
CA MET A 35 -5.10 1.72 -3.04
C MET A 35 -5.80 2.22 -1.76
N TYR A 36 -5.15 2.23 -0.60
CA TYR A 36 -5.78 2.66 0.66
C TYR A 36 -5.72 4.19 0.82
N GLY A 37 -6.85 4.80 1.22
CA GLY A 37 -6.97 6.27 1.37
C GLY A 37 -6.69 7.04 0.08
N PRO A 38 -6.84 6.38 -1.08
CA PRO A 38 -6.04 6.52 -2.31
C PRO A 38 -4.66 7.18 -2.14
N LYS A 39 -3.59 6.37 -2.13
CA LYS A 39 -2.18 6.79 -2.02
C LYS A 39 -1.77 7.51 -0.73
N THR A 40 -2.69 7.82 0.18
CA THR A 40 -2.37 8.60 1.39
C THR A 40 -1.96 7.72 2.58
N ASN A 41 -2.42 6.47 2.64
CA ASN A 41 -2.17 5.62 3.81
C ASN A 41 -0.69 5.22 3.92
N GLU A 42 0.01 5.09 2.79
CA GLU A 42 1.46 4.87 2.77
C GLU A 42 2.23 6.03 3.42
N ILE A 43 1.84 7.28 3.13
CA ILE A 43 2.48 8.48 3.71
C ILE A 43 2.43 8.45 5.26
N LEU A 44 1.40 7.83 5.84
CA LEU A 44 1.20 7.79 7.29
C LEU A 44 2.04 6.71 8.00
N VAL A 45 2.43 5.64 7.32
CA VAL A 45 3.01 4.42 7.95
C VAL A 45 4.54 4.38 7.94
N GLY A 46 5.20 5.13 7.05
CA GLY A 46 6.57 4.87 6.54
C GLY A 46 7.80 4.91 7.47
N LYS A 47 7.81 4.31 8.68
CA LYS A 47 9.04 4.23 9.54
C LYS A 47 9.22 2.91 10.33
N VAL A 48 8.66 1.80 9.87
CA VAL A 48 8.57 0.49 10.58
C VAL A 48 8.77 -0.68 9.60
N GLN A 49 8.76 -1.95 10.05
CA GLN A 49 8.81 -3.09 9.10
C GLN A 49 7.54 -3.07 8.26
N LEU A 50 7.73 -2.86 6.97
CA LEU A 50 6.72 -2.32 6.08
C LEU A 50 6.29 -3.35 5.04
N ALA A 51 5.00 -3.66 5.06
CA ALA A 51 4.35 -4.42 4.00
C ALA A 51 3.44 -3.50 3.19
N THR A 52 3.62 -3.47 1.87
CA THR A 52 2.69 -2.82 0.95
C THR A 52 2.40 -3.70 -0.26
N LYS A 53 1.44 -3.31 -1.09
CA LYS A 53 0.87 -4.13 -2.16
C LYS A 53 0.69 -3.32 -3.43
N PHE A 54 0.68 -4.01 -4.57
CA PHE A 54 0.41 -3.45 -5.90
C PHE A 54 -0.54 -4.32 -6.70
N GLY A 55 -0.98 -3.81 -7.85
CA GLY A 55 -1.64 -4.61 -8.89
C GLY A 55 -3.02 -4.08 -9.32
N VAL A 56 -3.56 -3.07 -8.63
CA VAL A 56 -4.78 -2.37 -9.07
C VAL A 56 -4.36 -1.09 -9.81
N GLU A 57 -4.45 -1.09 -11.13
CA GLU A 57 -4.08 0.05 -11.97
C GLU A 57 -5.11 1.18 -11.87
N SER A 58 -6.39 0.84 -11.84
CA SER A 58 -7.48 1.81 -11.75
C SER A 58 -8.78 1.18 -11.26
N MET A 59 -9.74 2.03 -10.91
CA MET A 59 -11.12 1.62 -10.59
C MET A 59 -12.02 1.93 -11.79
N GLY A 60 -12.54 0.88 -12.45
CA GLY A 60 -13.46 0.99 -13.57
C GLY A 60 -14.91 0.67 -13.19
N PRO A 61 -15.87 0.85 -14.14
CA PRO A 61 -17.29 0.56 -13.91
C PRO A 61 -17.58 -0.90 -13.50
N GLY A 62 -16.72 -1.84 -13.90
CA GLY A 62 -16.81 -3.26 -13.57
C GLY A 62 -15.97 -3.68 -12.36
N GLY A 63 -15.38 -2.73 -11.61
CA GLY A 63 -14.48 -3.00 -10.50
C GLY A 63 -13.01 -2.69 -10.81
N PRO A 64 -12.07 -3.20 -10.00
CA PRO A 64 -10.65 -2.90 -10.15
C PRO A 64 -10.09 -3.50 -11.45
N VAL A 65 -9.34 -2.69 -12.20
CA VAL A 65 -8.53 -3.14 -13.33
C VAL A 65 -7.22 -3.66 -12.77
N ILE A 66 -6.97 -4.96 -12.97
CA ILE A 66 -5.77 -5.63 -12.47
C ILE A 66 -4.69 -5.61 -13.54
N ASN A 67 -3.48 -5.22 -13.16
CA ASN A 67 -2.32 -5.15 -14.03
C ASN A 67 -1.11 -5.75 -13.31
N GLY A 68 -0.60 -6.86 -13.85
CA GLY A 68 0.56 -7.56 -13.33
C GLY A 68 1.81 -7.41 -14.18
N THR A 69 1.82 -6.54 -15.21
CA THR A 69 2.99 -6.50 -16.11
C THR A 69 4.24 -5.98 -15.38
N PRO A 70 5.44 -6.48 -15.73
CA PRO A 70 6.69 -6.08 -15.07
C PRO A 70 6.91 -4.56 -15.03
N GLU A 71 6.50 -3.83 -16.07
CA GLU A 71 6.60 -2.38 -16.14
C GLU A 71 5.68 -1.72 -15.10
N PHE A 72 4.45 -2.21 -14.96
CA PHE A 72 3.50 -1.68 -14.00
C PHE A 72 3.95 -1.99 -12.56
N VAL A 73 4.46 -3.20 -12.31
CA VAL A 73 5.04 -3.59 -11.00
C VAL A 73 6.16 -2.63 -10.61
N ARG A 74 7.10 -2.36 -11.51
CA ARG A 74 8.22 -1.44 -11.27
C ARG A 74 7.74 -0.02 -10.97
N SER A 75 6.84 0.52 -11.79
CA SER A 75 6.31 1.87 -11.58
C SER A 75 5.55 2.00 -10.26
N SER A 76 4.80 0.96 -9.87
CA SER A 76 4.08 0.90 -8.61
C SER A 76 5.04 0.85 -7.42
N LEU A 77 6.14 0.11 -7.54
CA LEU A 77 7.18 0.01 -6.51
C LEU A 77 7.84 1.38 -6.29
N GLU A 78 8.31 2.02 -7.35
CA GLU A 78 8.97 3.33 -7.30
C GLU A 78 8.06 4.39 -6.67
N ALA A 79 6.79 4.39 -7.08
CA ALA A 79 5.82 5.31 -6.54
C ALA A 79 5.50 5.02 -5.05
N SER A 80 5.53 3.76 -4.61
CA SER A 80 5.32 3.38 -3.21
C SER A 80 6.51 3.81 -2.35
N LEU A 81 7.74 3.54 -2.78
CA LEU A 81 8.97 3.99 -2.11
C LEU A 81 8.96 5.52 -1.90
N GLN A 82 8.59 6.28 -2.93
CA GLN A 82 8.48 7.73 -2.82
C GLN A 82 7.43 8.19 -1.81
N ARG A 83 6.26 7.55 -1.75
CA ARG A 83 5.19 7.91 -0.81
C ARG A 83 5.51 7.52 0.62
N LEU A 84 6.21 6.41 0.78
CA LEU A 84 6.64 5.87 2.06
C LEU A 84 7.87 6.61 2.63
N ASP A 85 8.61 7.33 1.78
CA ASP A 85 9.87 8.01 2.12
C ASP A 85 10.92 7.04 2.69
N VAL A 86 11.10 5.90 2.00
CA VAL A 86 12.03 4.82 2.37
C VAL A 86 12.81 4.32 1.15
N ASP A 87 14.02 3.80 1.39
CA ASP A 87 14.87 3.22 0.35
C ASP A 87 14.51 1.76 0.00
N TYR A 88 13.76 1.07 0.87
CA TYR A 88 13.35 -0.31 0.68
C TYR A 88 11.99 -0.62 1.33
N ILE A 89 11.33 -1.68 0.86
CA ILE A 89 10.11 -2.26 1.44
C ILE A 89 10.45 -3.67 1.90
N ASP A 90 10.14 -4.01 3.16
CA ASP A 90 10.45 -5.34 3.73
C ASP A 90 9.67 -6.46 3.03
N LEU A 91 8.41 -6.19 2.66
CA LEU A 91 7.53 -7.15 2.02
C LEU A 91 6.59 -6.50 1.02
N TYR A 92 6.65 -6.92 -0.24
CA TYR A 92 5.85 -6.37 -1.32
C TYR A 92 4.98 -7.43 -1.96
N TYR A 93 3.66 -7.27 -1.86
CA TYR A 93 2.69 -8.27 -2.32
C TYR A 93 2.01 -7.88 -3.63
N ILE A 94 1.66 -8.89 -4.41
CA ILE A 94 0.60 -8.79 -5.41
C ILE A 94 -0.74 -8.76 -4.67
N ILE A 95 -1.52 -7.68 -4.79
CA ILE A 95 -2.81 -7.55 -4.11
C ILE A 95 -3.88 -8.44 -4.75
N ARG A 96 -3.80 -8.63 -6.08
CA ARG A 96 -4.60 -9.56 -6.87
C ARG A 96 -3.80 -10.00 -8.09
N VAL A 97 -3.88 -11.29 -8.40
CA VAL A 97 -3.19 -11.88 -9.55
C VAL A 97 -3.85 -11.39 -10.84
N ASP A 98 -3.02 -10.87 -11.75
CA ASP A 98 -3.43 -10.65 -13.13
C ASP A 98 -3.39 -11.98 -13.87
N HIS A 99 -4.52 -12.42 -14.42
CA HIS A 99 -4.60 -13.67 -15.17
C HIS A 99 -4.15 -13.54 -16.63
N LYS A 100 -3.74 -12.34 -17.08
CA LYS A 100 -3.21 -12.09 -18.42
C LYS A 100 -1.68 -12.12 -18.49
N THR A 101 -1.02 -11.92 -17.35
CA THR A 101 0.43 -11.95 -17.21
C THR A 101 0.81 -13.25 -16.48
N PRO A 102 1.71 -14.09 -17.01
CA PRO A 102 2.25 -15.24 -16.27
C PRO A 102 2.80 -14.81 -14.91
N ILE A 103 2.61 -15.62 -13.87
CA ILE A 103 3.01 -15.25 -12.50
C ILE A 103 4.53 -15.27 -12.30
N GLU A 104 5.23 -15.96 -13.19
CA GLU A 104 6.69 -16.06 -13.23
C GLU A 104 7.37 -14.85 -13.90
N ASP A 105 6.60 -14.01 -14.62
CA ASP A 105 7.07 -12.78 -15.29
C ASP A 105 7.00 -11.57 -14.32
#